data_AF-A0A3B1AN17-F1
#
_entry.id   AF-A0A3B1AN17-F1
#
_cell.length_a   1.000
_cell.length_b   1.000
_cell.length_c   1.000
_cell.angle_alpha   90.00
_cell.angle_beta   90.00
_cell.angle_gamma   90.00
#
_symmetry.space_group_name_H-M   'P 1'
#
loop_
_entity.id
_entity.type
_entity.pdbx_description
1 polymer ?
#
loop_
_entity_poly.entity_id
_entity_poly.type
_entity_poly.pdbx_seq_one_letter_code
_entity_poly.pdbx_strand_id
1 'polypeptide(L)'
;VSGNIGRFTPFDFDVVLDNSPAFATTCGSFTYLGQAFNYATAPQVTIAARNRAGGITQNYDNSWWKLADFSESYAHNGSLPATASLDASGAGHTAIGCSNCAGTVTTSFNGSLSYSTSTLETLPFNGAVDISFPITDSDGIGYAGNPFTISAIGFDAGSEQRSGRGFAQDVYGTYANIGDVLNMSVGTQSYSAAGTWLDNNADSCTTYSYIKTDSGITTAVTPASPVNVTMGNGDLAIQPSADSGDPGGVATLTFTWPSWLAGTASATATFGIFRGDDRFLYWREAP
;
A
#
# COMPACT_ATOMS: atom_id res chain seq x y z
N VAL A 1 56.87 8.36 -30.67
CA VAL A 1 55.91 8.28 -29.55
C VAL A 1 55.01 9.49 -29.70
N SER A 2 53.77 9.33 -30.17
CA SER A 2 52.84 10.47 -30.20
C SER A 2 52.55 10.86 -28.74
N GLY A 3 52.72 12.13 -28.39
CA GLY A 3 52.38 12.63 -27.07
C GLY A 3 50.90 12.35 -26.73
N ASN A 4 50.56 12.37 -25.45
CA ASN A 4 49.17 12.25 -25.01
C ASN A 4 48.31 13.29 -25.74
N ILE A 5 47.58 12.84 -26.78
CA ILE A 5 46.42 13.57 -27.27
C ILE A 5 45.46 13.59 -26.08
N GLY A 6 45.02 14.79 -25.68
CA GLY A 6 44.19 14.98 -24.49
C GLY A 6 43.00 14.02 -24.46
N ARG A 7 42.60 13.61 -23.26
CA ARG A 7 41.44 12.74 -23.05
C ARG A 7 40.19 13.37 -23.68
N PHE A 8 39.37 12.56 -24.34
CA PHE A 8 38.03 12.98 -24.77
C PHE A 8 37.13 13.12 -23.53
N THR A 9 36.84 14.35 -23.15
CA THR A 9 35.89 14.68 -22.08
C THR A 9 34.70 15.45 -22.67
N PRO A 10 33.49 15.30 -22.10
CA PRO A 10 32.38 16.17 -22.44
C PRO A 10 32.68 17.62 -22.06
N PHE A 11 31.84 18.53 -22.55
CA PHE A 11 31.71 19.89 -22.04
C PHE A 11 30.66 19.94 -20.93
N ASP A 12 29.54 19.25 -21.11
CA ASP A 12 28.48 19.06 -20.11
C ASP A 12 27.73 17.74 -20.34
N PHE A 13 26.78 17.45 -19.45
CA PHE A 13 25.76 16.42 -19.67
C PHE A 13 24.42 17.05 -19.98
N ASP A 14 23.68 16.44 -20.89
CA ASP A 14 22.24 16.63 -21.07
C ASP A 14 21.49 15.50 -20.38
N VAL A 15 20.39 15.82 -19.72
CA VAL A 15 19.56 14.83 -19.03
C VAL A 15 18.12 15.07 -19.44
N VAL A 16 17.48 14.03 -19.99
CA VAL A 16 16.12 14.10 -20.52
C VAL A 16 15.29 12.99 -19.91
N LEU A 17 14.08 13.34 -19.48
CA LEU A 17 13.05 12.39 -19.12
C LEU A 17 12.33 11.96 -20.41
N ASP A 18 12.39 10.68 -20.74
CA ASP A 18 11.95 10.14 -22.04
C ASP A 18 10.44 9.84 -22.09
N ASN A 19 9.78 9.81 -20.93
CA ASN A 19 8.38 9.44 -20.82
C ASN A 19 7.62 10.23 -19.74
N SER A 20 6.31 10.01 -19.63
CA SER A 20 5.50 10.55 -18.53
C SER A 20 5.29 9.46 -17.47
N PRO A 21 6.02 9.51 -16.35
CA PRO A 21 5.92 8.50 -15.32
C PRO A 21 4.65 8.66 -14.49
N ALA A 22 4.16 7.55 -13.95
CA ALA A 22 3.05 7.51 -13.01
C ALA A 22 3.19 6.29 -12.09
N PHE A 23 2.73 6.42 -10.85
CA PHE A 23 2.52 5.31 -9.94
C PHE A 23 1.16 4.65 -10.18
N ALA A 24 1.08 3.35 -9.92
CA ALA A 24 -0.15 2.60 -9.94
C ALA A 24 -0.91 2.81 -8.64
N THR A 25 -2.17 3.24 -8.73
CA THR A 25 -3.08 3.27 -7.58
C THR A 25 -3.45 1.85 -7.15
N THR A 26 -3.30 1.52 -5.85
CA THR A 26 -3.41 0.13 -5.40
C THR A 26 -4.85 -0.35 -5.20
N CYS A 27 -5.75 0.53 -4.77
CA CYS A 27 -7.14 0.18 -4.45
C CYS A 27 -8.15 0.96 -5.31
N GLY A 28 -7.96 0.90 -6.64
CA GLY A 28 -8.85 1.52 -7.62
C GLY A 28 -8.70 3.05 -7.71
N SER A 29 -9.02 3.78 -6.64
CA SER A 29 -8.98 5.26 -6.60
C SER A 29 -8.12 5.83 -5.46
N PHE A 30 -7.59 4.97 -4.58
CA PHE A 30 -6.76 5.38 -3.46
C PHE A 30 -5.71 4.30 -3.15
N THR A 31 -4.77 4.63 -2.26
CA THR A 31 -3.85 3.66 -1.64
C THR A 31 -3.86 3.86 -0.13
N TYR A 32 -3.81 2.76 0.63
CA TYR A 32 -3.75 2.84 2.09
C TYR A 32 -2.35 3.25 2.57
N LEU A 33 -2.27 4.01 3.65
CA LEU A 33 -1.00 4.24 4.32
C LEU A 33 -0.43 2.91 4.85
N GLY A 34 0.85 2.67 4.59
CA GLY A 34 1.56 1.42 4.85
C GLY A 34 1.45 0.39 3.71
N GLN A 35 0.61 0.64 2.71
CA GLN A 35 0.53 -0.20 1.51
C GLN A 35 1.55 0.27 0.48
N ALA A 36 2.36 -0.66 -0.02
CA ALA A 36 3.31 -0.35 -1.09
C ALA A 36 2.58 -0.12 -2.41
N PHE A 37 3.05 0.85 -3.19
CA PHE A 37 2.64 1.11 -4.56
C PHE A 37 3.86 1.04 -5.49
N ASN A 38 3.61 0.64 -6.74
CA ASN A 38 4.63 0.47 -7.78
C ASN A 38 4.42 1.50 -8.90
N TYR A 39 5.37 1.58 -9.83
CA TYR A 39 5.16 2.34 -11.07
C TYR A 39 4.11 1.67 -11.96
N ALA A 40 3.12 2.44 -12.43
CA ALA A 40 2.31 2.08 -13.59
C ALA A 40 3.13 2.30 -14.87
N THR A 41 3.85 3.43 -14.91
CA THR A 41 4.84 3.76 -15.93
C THR A 41 6.10 4.24 -15.21
N ALA A 42 7.15 3.43 -15.25
CA ALA A 42 8.41 3.77 -14.60
C ALA A 42 9.14 4.90 -15.36
N PRO A 43 9.75 5.88 -14.68
CA PRO A 43 10.54 6.91 -15.34
C PRO A 43 11.71 6.32 -16.11
N GLN A 44 11.91 6.79 -17.34
CA GLN A 44 13.07 6.49 -18.17
C GLN A 44 13.83 7.77 -18.43
N VAL A 45 15.14 7.75 -18.16
CA VAL A 45 16.01 8.92 -18.29
C VAL A 45 17.16 8.60 -19.21
N THR A 46 17.39 9.48 -20.18
CA THR A 46 18.55 9.45 -21.05
C THR A 46 19.54 10.54 -20.65
N ILE A 47 20.80 10.14 -20.47
CA ILE A 47 21.92 11.01 -20.13
C ILE A 47 22.89 11.01 -21.32
N ALA A 48 23.16 12.19 -21.89
CA ALA A 48 24.05 12.35 -23.04
C ALA A 48 25.22 13.29 -22.73
N ALA A 49 26.44 12.80 -22.94
CA ALA A 49 27.67 13.59 -22.87
C ALA A 49 27.75 14.49 -24.11
N ARG A 50 27.73 15.83 -23.95
CA ARG A 50 27.79 16.77 -25.09
C ARG A 50 29.11 17.49 -25.18
N ASN A 51 29.48 17.88 -26.39
CA ASN A 51 30.60 18.78 -26.66
C ASN A 51 30.15 20.25 -26.55
N ARG A 52 31.10 21.18 -26.68
CA ARG A 52 30.82 22.63 -26.53
C ARG A 52 29.84 23.20 -27.57
N ALA A 53 29.61 22.49 -28.67
CA ALA A 53 28.63 22.86 -29.70
C ALA A 53 27.26 22.17 -29.49
N GLY A 54 27.08 21.42 -28.40
CA GLY A 54 25.83 20.71 -28.07
C GLY A 54 25.64 19.36 -28.74
N GLY A 55 26.59 18.90 -29.56
CA GLY A 55 26.53 17.56 -30.17
C GLY A 55 27.04 16.47 -29.21
N ILE A 56 26.62 15.22 -29.40
CA ILE A 56 27.06 14.09 -28.55
C ILE A 56 28.56 13.84 -28.74
N THR A 57 29.27 13.66 -27.62
CA THR A 57 30.68 13.29 -27.59
C THR A 57 30.81 11.77 -27.73
N GLN A 58 30.67 11.26 -28.96
CA GLN A 58 30.63 9.82 -29.23
C GLN A 58 31.85 9.02 -28.73
N ASN A 59 33.01 9.68 -28.60
CA ASN A 59 34.24 9.05 -28.10
C ASN A 59 34.32 8.98 -26.55
N TYR A 60 33.35 9.56 -25.84
CA TYR A 60 33.22 9.41 -24.39
C TYR A 60 32.54 8.08 -24.09
N ASP A 61 33.35 7.01 -24.08
CA ASP A 61 32.89 5.63 -24.06
C ASP A 61 33.93 4.72 -23.38
N ASN A 62 33.50 3.52 -22.95
CA ASN A 62 34.35 2.48 -22.37
C ASN A 62 35.31 3.05 -21.30
N SER A 63 36.63 2.97 -21.50
CA SER A 63 37.63 3.46 -20.54
C SER A 63 37.61 4.97 -20.32
N TRP A 64 37.04 5.72 -21.26
CA TRP A 64 36.90 7.17 -21.19
C TRP A 64 35.63 7.61 -20.48
N TRP A 65 34.66 6.71 -20.31
CA TRP A 65 33.48 6.97 -19.49
C TRP A 65 33.89 7.12 -18.02
N LYS A 66 33.55 8.28 -17.44
CA LYS A 66 33.88 8.67 -16.06
C LYS A 66 32.66 9.03 -15.23
N LEU A 67 31.47 8.95 -15.79
CA LEU A 67 30.22 9.11 -15.05
C LEU A 67 29.94 7.81 -14.28
N ALA A 68 30.14 7.85 -12.98
CA ALA A 68 29.74 6.75 -12.11
C ALA A 68 28.21 6.67 -12.04
N ASP A 69 27.72 5.56 -11.48
CA ASP A 69 26.33 5.46 -11.07
C ASP A 69 25.98 6.51 -10.02
N PHE A 70 24.72 6.92 -9.95
CA PHE A 70 24.27 7.96 -9.05
C PHE A 70 23.44 7.40 -7.89
N SER A 71 23.09 8.27 -6.94
CA SER A 71 22.10 7.96 -5.92
C SER A 71 21.01 9.00 -5.97
N GLU A 72 19.79 8.51 -6.02
CA GLU A 72 18.58 9.32 -6.06
C GLU A 72 17.99 9.52 -4.66
N SER A 73 17.33 10.65 -4.50
CA SER A 73 16.48 10.95 -3.36
C SER A 73 15.04 11.05 -3.81
N TYR A 74 14.14 10.55 -2.97
CA TYR A 74 12.70 10.62 -3.16
C TYR A 74 12.11 11.54 -2.09
N ALA A 75 11.23 12.44 -2.50
CA ALA A 75 10.52 13.32 -1.60
C ALA A 75 9.05 13.42 -2.00
N HIS A 76 8.16 13.65 -1.04
CA HIS A 76 6.80 14.04 -1.39
C HIS A 76 6.81 15.44 -2.02
N ASN A 77 6.10 15.61 -3.12
CA ASN A 77 5.89 16.91 -3.73
C ASN A 77 4.84 17.68 -2.93
N GLY A 78 5.28 18.69 -2.18
CA GLY A 78 4.42 19.51 -1.32
C GLY A 78 4.55 19.15 0.16
N SER A 79 3.44 19.26 0.90
CA SER A 79 3.42 19.08 2.36
C SER A 79 2.62 17.84 2.73
N LEU A 80 3.23 16.98 3.54
CA LEU A 80 2.55 15.86 4.19
C LEU A 80 1.94 16.29 5.53
N PRO A 81 0.87 15.60 6.00
CA PRO A 81 0.51 15.62 7.41
C PRO A 81 1.73 15.26 8.28
N ALA A 82 1.84 15.88 9.47
CA ALA A 82 2.98 15.64 10.38
C ALA A 82 3.13 14.18 10.84
N THR A 83 2.08 13.39 10.69
CA THR A 83 2.02 11.96 11.04
C THR A 83 2.40 11.04 9.88
N ALA A 84 2.52 11.57 8.66
CA ALA A 84 2.85 10.82 7.46
C ALA A 84 4.30 11.01 7.02
N SER A 85 4.87 9.97 6.40
CA SER A 85 6.19 10.02 5.77
C SER A 85 6.20 9.20 4.48
N LEU A 86 7.10 9.54 3.56
CA LEU A 86 7.38 8.72 2.39
C LEU A 86 8.51 7.74 2.74
N ASP A 87 8.26 6.45 2.53
CA ASP A 87 9.28 5.41 2.55
C ASP A 87 9.61 5.00 1.10
N ALA A 88 10.86 5.25 0.72
CA ALA A 88 11.41 4.90 -0.59
C ALA A 88 12.58 3.91 -0.47
N SER A 89 12.69 3.18 0.65
CA SER A 89 13.76 2.21 0.88
C SER A 89 13.75 1.05 -0.13
N GLY A 90 12.60 0.76 -0.74
CA GLY A 90 12.45 -0.22 -1.80
C GLY A 90 12.59 0.35 -3.21
N ALA A 91 12.84 1.65 -3.37
CA ALA A 91 12.97 2.30 -4.68
C ALA A 91 14.43 2.29 -5.17
N GLY A 92 14.61 2.37 -6.49
CA GLY A 92 15.92 2.33 -7.12
C GLY A 92 15.88 2.65 -8.60
N HIS A 93 17.01 2.41 -9.27
CA HIS A 93 17.12 2.44 -10.72
C HIS A 93 18.05 1.34 -11.22
N THR A 94 18.03 1.09 -12.53
CA THR A 94 19.02 0.22 -13.16
C THR A 94 20.33 0.99 -13.26
N ALA A 95 21.37 0.49 -12.59
CA ALA A 95 22.68 1.13 -12.56
C ALA A 95 23.17 1.49 -13.97
N ILE A 96 23.64 2.73 -14.13
CA ILE A 96 24.20 3.17 -15.41
C ILE A 96 25.61 2.62 -15.60
N GLY A 97 25.91 2.30 -16.85
CA GLY A 97 27.23 1.87 -17.29
C GLY A 97 27.34 2.05 -18.79
N CYS A 98 28.56 2.28 -19.26
CA CYS A 98 28.81 2.53 -20.67
C CYS A 98 29.79 1.50 -21.23
N SER A 99 29.32 0.70 -22.18
CA SER A 99 30.15 -0.06 -23.10
C SER A 99 29.58 0.07 -24.51
N ASN A 100 30.33 0.71 -25.39
CA ASN A 100 29.89 1.09 -26.74
C ASN A 100 28.61 1.96 -26.71
N CYS A 101 28.51 2.83 -25.71
CA CYS A 101 27.34 3.68 -25.50
C CYS A 101 27.37 4.96 -26.36
N ALA A 102 28.48 5.23 -27.06
CA ALA A 102 28.65 6.39 -27.94
C ALA A 102 28.29 7.72 -27.26
N GLY A 103 28.64 7.88 -25.97
CA GLY A 103 28.38 9.08 -25.19
C GLY A 103 26.95 9.20 -24.65
N THR A 104 26.12 8.18 -24.74
CA THR A 104 24.72 8.21 -24.26
C THR A 104 24.35 6.94 -23.50
N VAL A 105 23.73 7.10 -22.33
CA VAL A 105 23.18 5.99 -21.55
C VAL A 105 21.73 6.28 -21.18
N THR A 106 20.92 5.22 -21.07
CA THR A 106 19.55 5.30 -20.59
C THR A 106 19.41 4.43 -19.34
N THR A 107 18.67 4.92 -18.36
CA THR A 107 18.30 4.15 -17.16
C THR A 107 16.80 4.19 -16.95
N SER A 108 16.29 3.19 -16.26
CA SER A 108 14.89 3.09 -15.84
C SER A 108 14.82 2.96 -14.33
N PHE A 109 13.94 3.74 -13.73
CA PHE A 109 13.64 3.66 -12.30
C PHE A 109 12.80 2.41 -12.03
N ASN A 110 12.88 1.89 -10.81
CA ASN A 110 12.22 0.67 -10.40
C ASN A 110 11.99 0.65 -8.88
N GLY A 111 11.39 -0.45 -8.40
CA GLY A 111 11.11 -0.62 -7.00
C GLY A 111 9.78 0.01 -6.56
N SER A 112 9.46 -0.22 -5.28
CA SER A 112 8.20 0.19 -4.68
C SER A 112 8.43 1.28 -3.64
N LEU A 113 7.43 2.14 -3.48
CA LEU A 113 7.39 3.13 -2.41
C LEU A 113 6.15 2.90 -1.55
N SER A 114 6.11 3.46 -0.36
CA SER A 114 4.89 3.52 0.46
C SER A 114 4.81 4.83 1.21
N TYR A 115 3.60 5.31 1.48
CA TYR A 115 3.41 6.34 2.49
C TYR A 115 3.14 5.68 3.83
N SER A 116 3.99 5.91 4.81
CA SER A 116 3.82 5.39 6.18
C SER A 116 3.11 6.40 7.07
N THR A 117 2.60 5.92 8.20
CA THR A 117 2.07 6.78 9.25
C THR A 117 2.48 6.33 10.65
N SER A 118 2.66 7.29 11.56
CA SER A 118 2.88 7.05 12.99
C SER A 118 1.58 6.86 13.78
N THR A 119 0.41 7.19 13.20
CA THR A 119 -0.90 7.02 13.83
C THR A 119 -2.01 6.80 12.80
N LEU A 120 -3.00 5.99 13.15
CA LEU A 120 -4.15 5.71 12.30
C LEU A 120 -5.00 6.95 12.01
N GLU A 121 -4.94 7.99 12.84
CA GLU A 121 -5.70 9.25 12.65
C GLU A 121 -4.91 10.26 11.80
N THR A 122 -4.44 9.82 10.64
CA THR A 122 -3.79 10.68 9.65
C THR A 122 -4.81 11.11 8.62
N LEU A 123 -4.96 12.43 8.45
CA LEU A 123 -5.85 13.00 7.44
C LEU A 123 -5.45 12.53 6.04
N PRO A 124 -6.42 12.28 5.13
CA PRO A 124 -6.12 11.90 3.77
C PRO A 124 -5.43 13.05 3.02
N PHE A 125 -4.57 12.70 2.06
CA PHE A 125 -3.84 13.66 1.21
C PHE A 125 -3.60 13.06 -0.17
N ASN A 126 -3.29 13.90 -1.16
CA ASN A 126 -2.93 13.41 -2.50
C ASN A 126 -1.44 13.12 -2.58
N GLY A 127 -1.09 11.90 -2.97
CA GLY A 127 0.27 11.47 -3.21
C GLY A 127 0.83 12.06 -4.51
N ALA A 128 2.06 12.54 -4.42
CA ALA A 128 2.89 12.97 -5.54
C ALA A 128 4.36 12.88 -5.08
N VAL A 129 5.25 12.40 -5.93
CA VAL A 129 6.66 12.17 -5.57
C VAL A 129 7.59 12.92 -6.53
N ASP A 130 8.59 13.58 -5.96
CA ASP A 130 9.74 14.10 -6.67
C ASP A 130 10.90 13.09 -6.57
N ILE A 131 11.60 12.87 -7.68
CA ILE A 131 12.86 12.11 -7.73
C ILE A 131 13.96 13.09 -8.11
N SER A 132 15.04 13.14 -7.35
CA SER A 132 16.17 14.03 -7.62
C SER A 132 17.50 13.29 -7.53
N PHE A 133 18.39 13.48 -8.50
CA PHE A 133 19.70 12.84 -8.52
C PHE A 133 20.76 13.74 -9.19
N PRO A 134 22.01 13.74 -8.69
CA PRO A 134 23.10 14.49 -9.30
C PRO A 134 23.74 13.72 -10.46
N ILE A 135 24.11 14.43 -11.53
CA ILE A 135 24.89 13.91 -12.64
C ILE A 135 26.20 14.69 -12.74
N THR A 136 27.28 14.09 -12.23
CA THR A 136 28.63 14.64 -12.29
C THR A 136 29.63 13.51 -12.45
N ASP A 137 30.53 13.62 -13.42
CA ASP A 137 31.58 12.63 -13.64
C ASP A 137 32.81 12.86 -12.73
N SER A 138 33.76 11.92 -12.75
CA SER A 138 34.97 12.02 -11.92
C SER A 138 35.90 13.18 -12.29
N ASP A 139 35.65 13.85 -13.41
CA ASP A 139 36.41 15.01 -13.88
C ASP A 139 35.76 16.34 -13.47
N GLY A 140 34.62 16.28 -12.76
CA GLY A 140 33.87 17.44 -12.29
C GLY A 140 32.93 18.02 -13.34
N ILE A 141 32.72 17.31 -14.46
CA ILE A 141 31.83 17.73 -15.54
C ILE A 141 30.44 17.20 -15.22
N GLY A 142 29.45 18.08 -15.19
CA GLY A 142 28.10 17.73 -14.74
C GLY A 142 27.01 18.31 -15.60
N TYR A 143 25.78 17.91 -15.29
CA TYR A 143 24.58 18.52 -15.81
C TYR A 143 24.42 19.92 -15.19
N ALA A 144 24.18 20.93 -16.04
CA ALA A 144 24.10 22.33 -15.60
C ALA A 144 22.95 22.59 -14.62
N GLY A 145 21.87 21.82 -14.71
CA GLY A 145 20.70 21.92 -13.82
C GLY A 145 20.78 21.01 -12.59
N ASN A 146 21.97 20.56 -12.20
CA ASN A 146 22.12 19.62 -11.08
C ASN A 146 21.49 20.12 -9.77
N PRO A 147 20.77 19.26 -9.03
CA PRO A 147 20.39 17.89 -9.41
C PRO A 147 19.25 17.86 -10.45
N PHE A 148 19.28 16.89 -11.36
CA PHE A 148 18.14 16.66 -12.26
C PHE A 148 16.96 16.18 -11.42
N THR A 149 15.78 16.76 -11.66
CA THR A 149 14.58 16.48 -10.86
C THR A 149 13.41 16.10 -11.75
N ILE A 150 12.84 14.94 -11.51
CA ILE A 150 11.54 14.52 -12.05
C ILE A 150 10.51 14.91 -11.01
N SER A 151 9.72 15.94 -11.30
CA SER A 151 8.82 16.52 -10.30
C SER A 151 7.37 16.06 -10.47
N ALA A 152 6.66 15.96 -9.35
CA ALA A 152 5.22 15.74 -9.25
C ALA A 152 4.73 14.50 -10.00
N ILE A 153 5.45 13.37 -9.86
CA ILE A 153 4.99 12.08 -10.37
C ILE A 153 3.71 11.71 -9.62
N GLY A 154 2.59 11.67 -10.34
CA GLY A 154 1.27 11.35 -9.83
C GLY A 154 0.93 9.87 -9.88
N PHE A 155 -0.35 9.58 -9.70
CA PHE A 155 -0.93 8.22 -9.77
C PHE A 155 -1.89 8.11 -10.95
N ASP A 156 -2.03 6.91 -11.52
CA ASP A 156 -2.75 6.64 -12.76
C ASP A 156 -4.29 6.67 -12.66
N ALA A 157 -4.87 6.22 -11.53
CA ALA A 157 -6.32 6.16 -11.35
C ALA A 157 -6.83 7.04 -10.20
N GLY A 158 -6.00 7.31 -9.19
CA GLY A 158 -6.31 8.22 -8.09
C GLY A 158 -5.14 8.34 -7.11
N SER A 159 -4.82 9.57 -6.73
CA SER A 159 -3.66 9.87 -5.90
C SER A 159 -3.95 9.90 -4.40
N GLU A 160 -5.20 9.74 -3.97
CA GLU A 160 -5.53 9.85 -2.56
C GLU A 160 -4.86 8.74 -1.73
N GLN A 161 -4.16 9.17 -0.69
CA GLN A 161 -3.53 8.34 0.33
C GLN A 161 -4.35 8.50 1.61
N ARG A 162 -4.76 7.39 2.22
CA ARG A 162 -5.64 7.43 3.39
C ARG A 162 -5.26 6.42 4.44
N SER A 163 -5.43 6.79 5.70
CA SER A 163 -5.39 5.81 6.80
C SER A 163 -6.60 4.89 6.73
N GLY A 164 -6.35 3.61 6.98
CA GLY A 164 -7.38 2.59 7.03
C GLY A 164 -7.36 1.80 8.33
N ARG A 165 -8.53 1.25 8.69
CA ARG A 165 -8.64 0.23 9.72
C ARG A 165 -9.64 -0.85 9.32
N GLY A 166 -9.37 -2.09 9.72
CA GLY A 166 -10.36 -3.15 9.73
C GLY A 166 -11.24 -3.05 10.98
N PHE A 167 -12.49 -3.47 10.89
CA PHE A 167 -13.34 -3.62 12.06
C PHE A 167 -14.17 -4.89 11.98
N ALA A 168 -14.51 -5.42 13.15
CA ALA A 168 -15.51 -6.46 13.34
C ALA A 168 -16.29 -6.13 14.62
N GLN A 169 -17.59 -6.37 14.63
CA GLN A 169 -18.47 -6.08 15.77
C GLN A 169 -19.00 -7.37 16.40
N ASP A 170 -19.03 -7.43 17.72
CA ASP A 170 -19.70 -8.53 18.42
C ASP A 170 -21.19 -8.56 18.10
N VAL A 171 -21.75 -9.77 18.00
CA VAL A 171 -23.17 -9.98 17.72
C VAL A 171 -23.79 -10.97 18.68
N TYR A 172 -25.07 -10.76 18.99
CA TYR A 172 -25.77 -11.48 20.04
C TYR A 172 -27.15 -11.92 19.55
N GLY A 173 -27.47 -13.20 19.77
CA GLY A 173 -28.74 -13.83 19.48
C GLY A 173 -29.37 -14.40 20.74
N THR A 174 -30.67 -14.16 20.91
CA THR A 174 -31.43 -14.68 22.07
C THR A 174 -31.56 -16.19 22.05
N TYR A 175 -31.61 -16.79 20.86
CA TYR A 175 -31.81 -18.21 20.63
C TYR A 175 -30.54 -18.84 20.05
N ALA A 176 -30.46 -20.17 20.13
CA ALA A 176 -29.38 -20.97 19.57
C ALA A 176 -29.92 -22.05 18.62
N ASN A 177 -31.05 -21.82 17.95
CA ASN A 177 -31.68 -22.84 17.12
C ASN A 177 -30.90 -23.05 15.81
N ILE A 178 -30.89 -24.28 15.32
CA ILE A 178 -30.41 -24.56 13.95
C ILE A 178 -31.28 -23.76 12.97
N GLY A 179 -30.65 -22.87 12.22
CA GLY A 179 -31.35 -21.94 11.32
C GLY A 179 -31.26 -20.47 11.74
N ASP A 180 -30.92 -20.17 12.99
CA ASP A 180 -30.66 -18.80 13.44
C ASP A 180 -29.38 -18.27 12.79
N VAL A 181 -29.39 -17.01 12.36
CA VAL A 181 -28.24 -16.37 11.72
C VAL A 181 -27.91 -15.08 12.45
N LEU A 182 -26.65 -14.95 12.87
CA LEU A 182 -26.09 -13.68 13.32
C LEU A 182 -25.21 -13.10 12.22
N ASN A 183 -25.60 -11.92 11.74
CA ASN A 183 -24.82 -11.16 10.75
C ASN A 183 -23.82 -10.28 11.50
N MET A 184 -22.57 -10.74 11.57
CA MET A 184 -21.46 -9.99 12.12
C MET A 184 -21.00 -8.96 11.09
N SER A 185 -21.07 -7.69 11.47
CA SER A 185 -20.55 -6.63 10.62
C SER A 185 -19.02 -6.66 10.66
N VAL A 186 -18.41 -6.83 9.49
CA VAL A 186 -16.96 -6.86 9.30
C VAL A 186 -16.64 -6.03 8.06
N GLY A 187 -15.68 -5.14 8.16
CA GLY A 187 -15.38 -4.26 7.04
C GLY A 187 -14.18 -3.38 7.27
N THR A 188 -14.04 -2.38 6.41
CA THR A 188 -12.94 -1.42 6.45
C THR A 188 -13.49 0.00 6.61
N GLN A 189 -12.80 0.78 7.42
CA GLN A 189 -13.05 2.21 7.58
C GLN A 189 -11.82 3.00 7.14
N SER A 190 -12.04 4.24 6.73
CA SER A 190 -10.97 5.21 6.48
C SER A 190 -11.16 6.47 7.32
N TYR A 191 -10.05 7.09 7.69
CA TYR A 191 -10.08 8.35 8.42
C TYR A 191 -10.38 9.49 7.44
N SER A 192 -11.45 10.23 7.69
CA SER A 192 -11.94 11.28 6.80
C SER A 192 -11.24 12.61 7.03
N ALA A 193 -11.33 13.51 6.05
CA ALA A 193 -10.87 14.89 6.18
C ALA A 193 -11.58 15.67 7.31
N ALA A 194 -12.74 15.20 7.78
CA ALA A 194 -13.46 15.77 8.93
C ALA A 194 -12.94 15.27 10.28
N GLY A 195 -11.91 14.42 10.31
CA GLY A 195 -11.33 13.88 11.54
C GLY A 195 -12.13 12.74 12.17
N THR A 196 -12.92 12.01 11.37
CA THR A 196 -13.77 10.91 11.84
C THR A 196 -13.59 9.66 10.99
N TRP A 197 -13.79 8.48 11.59
CA TRP A 197 -13.82 7.21 10.88
C TRP A 197 -15.14 7.02 10.16
N LEU A 198 -15.06 6.74 8.86
CA LEU A 198 -16.21 6.43 8.00
C LEU A 198 -15.97 5.09 7.30
N ASP A 199 -17.04 4.38 6.97
CA ASP A 199 -16.96 3.15 6.17
C ASP A 199 -16.33 3.45 4.80
N ASN A 200 -15.36 2.62 4.41
CA ASN A 200 -14.62 2.83 3.18
C ASN A 200 -15.32 2.15 2.00
N ASN A 201 -16.39 2.75 1.52
CA ASN A 201 -17.20 2.18 0.43
C ASN A 201 -16.46 2.10 -0.92
N ALA A 202 -15.25 2.64 -1.01
CA ALA A 202 -14.38 2.51 -2.17
C ALA A 202 -13.47 1.26 -2.11
N ASP A 203 -13.33 0.61 -0.96
CA ASP A 203 -12.46 -0.55 -0.83
C ASP A 203 -13.06 -1.79 -1.50
N SER A 204 -12.33 -2.31 -2.48
CA SER A 204 -12.60 -3.58 -3.16
C SER A 204 -11.33 -4.41 -3.35
N CYS A 205 -10.23 -4.03 -2.69
CA CYS A 205 -8.92 -4.65 -2.84
C CYS A 205 -8.45 -5.34 -1.56
N THR A 206 -9.11 -5.08 -0.42
CA THR A 206 -8.77 -5.71 0.86
C THR A 206 -9.30 -7.13 0.94
N THR A 207 -8.43 -8.04 1.37
CA THR A 207 -8.78 -9.40 1.77
C THR A 207 -8.39 -9.58 3.23
N TYR A 208 -9.30 -10.10 4.06
CA TYR A 208 -8.98 -10.51 5.43
C TYR A 208 -9.21 -12.02 5.59
N SER A 209 -8.53 -12.62 6.57
CA SER A 209 -8.79 -14.01 6.96
C SER A 209 -9.22 -14.11 8.42
N TYR A 210 -9.82 -15.23 8.80
CA TYR A 210 -10.21 -15.49 10.17
C TYR A 210 -10.01 -16.97 10.53
N ILE A 211 -9.75 -17.22 11.80
CA ILE A 211 -9.84 -18.54 12.41
C ILE A 211 -11.02 -18.52 13.37
N LYS A 212 -11.85 -19.55 13.31
CA LYS A 212 -13.05 -19.68 14.12
C LYS A 212 -12.86 -20.73 15.20
N THR A 213 -13.20 -20.39 16.44
CA THR A 213 -13.24 -21.31 17.58
C THR A 213 -14.63 -21.28 18.19
N ASP A 214 -15.31 -22.41 18.23
CA ASP A 214 -16.60 -22.52 18.89
C ASP A 214 -16.45 -23.05 20.32
N SER A 215 -17.33 -22.61 21.22
CA SER A 215 -17.43 -23.07 22.60
C SER A 215 -18.90 -23.26 22.97
N GLY A 216 -19.29 -24.49 23.32
CA GLY A 216 -20.67 -24.82 23.68
C GLY A 216 -21.67 -24.81 22.51
N ILE A 217 -21.18 -24.65 21.28
CA ILE A 217 -21.97 -24.64 20.05
C ILE A 217 -21.12 -25.18 18.89
N THR A 218 -21.74 -25.59 17.79
CA THR A 218 -21.03 -25.74 16.51
C THR A 218 -21.67 -24.82 15.47
N THR A 219 -20.86 -23.98 14.84
CA THR A 219 -21.35 -23.01 13.84
C THR A 219 -20.74 -23.23 12.45
N ALA A 220 -21.40 -22.71 11.42
CA ALA A 220 -20.84 -22.45 10.10
C ALA A 220 -20.75 -20.94 9.90
N VAL A 221 -19.73 -20.50 9.15
CA VAL A 221 -19.53 -19.08 8.82
C VAL A 221 -19.50 -18.94 7.31
N THR A 222 -20.27 -18.00 6.78
CA THR A 222 -20.31 -17.67 5.35
C THR A 222 -20.08 -16.17 5.17
N PRO A 223 -19.21 -15.74 4.24
CA PRO A 223 -18.33 -16.55 3.39
C PRO A 223 -17.22 -17.28 4.18
N ALA A 224 -16.69 -18.35 3.57
CA ALA A 224 -15.52 -19.06 4.10
C ALA A 224 -14.28 -18.18 4.00
N SER A 225 -13.35 -18.32 4.95
CA SER A 225 -12.08 -17.60 4.92
C SER A 225 -11.16 -18.08 3.78
N PRO A 226 -10.41 -17.19 3.10
CA PRO A 226 -10.36 -15.73 3.25
C PRO A 226 -11.54 -15.01 2.57
N VAL A 227 -11.83 -13.79 3.04
CA VAL A 227 -12.97 -12.98 2.59
C VAL A 227 -12.47 -11.71 1.91
N ASN A 228 -12.93 -11.47 0.68
CA ASN A 228 -12.69 -10.23 -0.03
C ASN A 228 -13.74 -9.19 0.37
N VAL A 229 -13.26 -8.00 0.72
CA VAL A 229 -14.11 -6.85 0.98
C VAL A 229 -14.65 -6.32 -0.34
N THR A 230 -15.94 -5.98 -0.38
CA THR A 230 -16.61 -5.35 -1.52
C THR A 230 -17.31 -4.08 -1.04
N MET A 231 -16.90 -2.93 -1.57
CA MET A 231 -17.37 -1.61 -1.12
C MET A 231 -17.22 -1.43 0.40
N GLY A 232 -16.07 -1.80 0.93
CA GLY A 232 -15.77 -1.69 2.37
C GLY A 232 -16.47 -2.71 3.27
N ASN A 233 -17.37 -3.54 2.73
CA ASN A 233 -18.10 -4.56 3.45
C ASN A 233 -17.52 -5.96 3.21
N GLY A 234 -17.33 -6.72 4.27
CA GLY A 234 -16.99 -8.14 4.21
C GLY A 234 -17.72 -8.91 5.30
N ASP A 235 -19.00 -8.61 5.53
CA ASP A 235 -19.80 -9.15 6.63
C ASP A 235 -19.85 -10.68 6.62
N LEU A 236 -20.05 -11.25 7.81
CA LEU A 236 -20.11 -12.69 8.01
C LEU A 236 -21.49 -13.09 8.55
N ALA A 237 -22.10 -14.10 7.93
CA ALA A 237 -23.23 -14.81 8.47
C ALA A 237 -22.73 -16.01 9.29
N ILE A 238 -22.98 -15.99 10.60
CA ILE A 238 -22.68 -17.10 11.51
C ILE A 238 -23.99 -17.83 11.84
N GLN A 239 -24.01 -19.15 11.61
CA GLN A 239 -25.20 -19.98 11.78
C GLN A 239 -24.87 -21.25 12.58
N PRO A 240 -25.66 -21.66 13.58
CA PRO A 240 -25.50 -22.95 14.24
C PRO A 240 -25.75 -24.11 13.26
N SER A 241 -24.82 -25.06 13.20
CA SER A 241 -24.84 -26.21 12.27
C SER A 241 -24.97 -27.56 12.96
N ALA A 242 -24.59 -27.67 14.24
CA ALA A 242 -24.81 -28.82 15.11
C ALA A 242 -24.75 -28.38 16.59
N ASP A 243 -25.34 -29.18 17.49
CA ASP A 243 -25.45 -28.91 18.93
C ASP A 243 -25.84 -27.47 19.28
N SER A 244 -27.15 -27.19 19.26
CA SER A 244 -27.76 -26.06 19.98
C SER A 244 -27.84 -26.31 21.49
N GLY A 245 -27.00 -27.20 22.03
CA GLY A 245 -27.14 -27.76 23.37
C GLY A 245 -27.48 -26.67 24.38
N ASP A 246 -28.59 -26.83 25.10
CA ASP A 246 -29.01 -25.88 26.11
C ASP A 246 -27.82 -25.64 27.06
N PRO A 247 -27.34 -24.38 27.23
CA PRO A 247 -28.09 -23.13 27.07
C PRO A 247 -27.57 -22.18 25.97
N GLY A 248 -26.90 -22.69 24.92
CA GLY A 248 -26.26 -21.87 23.87
C GLY A 248 -24.73 -21.82 23.98
N GLY A 249 -24.09 -20.97 23.18
CA GLY A 249 -22.63 -20.94 23.06
C GLY A 249 -22.09 -19.74 22.29
N VAL A 250 -20.76 -19.71 22.15
CA VAL A 250 -20.02 -18.59 21.54
C VAL A 250 -19.16 -19.11 20.39
N ALA A 251 -19.23 -18.44 19.25
CA ALA A 251 -18.26 -18.55 18.17
C ALA A 251 -17.34 -17.33 18.20
N THR A 252 -16.06 -17.55 18.48
CA THR A 252 -15.03 -16.51 18.47
C THR A 252 -14.28 -16.56 17.14
N LEU A 253 -14.24 -15.42 16.44
CA LEU A 253 -13.47 -15.25 15.21
C LEU A 253 -12.25 -14.40 15.52
N THR A 254 -11.06 -14.93 15.24
CA THR A 254 -9.79 -14.20 15.30
C THR A 254 -9.39 -13.80 13.90
N PHE A 255 -9.26 -12.50 13.66
CA PHE A 255 -9.03 -11.93 12.33
C PHE A 255 -7.54 -11.70 12.08
N THR A 256 -7.14 -11.86 10.82
CA THR A 256 -5.84 -11.44 10.30
C THR A 256 -6.09 -10.45 9.18
N TRP A 257 -5.71 -9.20 9.43
CA TRP A 257 -5.83 -8.09 8.49
C TRP A 257 -4.50 -7.89 7.75
N PRO A 258 -4.52 -7.31 6.54
CA PRO A 258 -3.31 -6.84 5.88
C PRO A 258 -2.52 -5.88 6.78
N SER A 259 -1.20 -5.86 6.68
CA SER A 259 -0.34 -5.07 7.58
C SER A 259 -0.58 -3.56 7.53
N TRP A 260 -1.14 -3.05 6.42
CA TRP A 260 -1.51 -1.65 6.23
C TRP A 260 -2.89 -1.29 6.80
N LEU A 261 -3.63 -2.27 7.34
CA LEU A 261 -4.89 -2.08 8.03
C LEU A 261 -4.75 -2.57 9.47
N ALA A 262 -4.66 -1.65 10.42
CA ALA A 262 -4.87 -2.02 11.82
C ALA A 262 -6.34 -2.45 11.98
N GLY A 263 -6.61 -3.65 12.47
CA GLY A 263 -7.99 -4.13 12.57
C GLY A 263 -8.33 -4.75 13.91
N THR A 264 -9.63 -4.88 14.18
CA THR A 264 -10.14 -5.65 15.32
C THR A 264 -9.54 -7.06 15.28
N ALA A 265 -8.83 -7.45 16.33
CA ALA A 265 -8.13 -8.75 16.39
C ALA A 265 -9.10 -9.93 16.55
N SER A 266 -10.23 -9.73 17.22
CA SER A 266 -11.26 -10.76 17.39
C SER A 266 -12.64 -10.16 17.62
N ALA A 267 -13.68 -10.87 17.18
CA ALA A 267 -15.07 -10.59 17.51
C ALA A 267 -15.81 -11.91 17.80
N THR A 268 -16.94 -11.79 18.49
CA THR A 268 -17.70 -12.93 19.00
C THR A 268 -19.14 -12.90 18.52
N ALA A 269 -19.66 -14.08 18.18
CA ALA A 269 -21.07 -14.31 17.96
C ALA A 269 -21.61 -15.18 19.11
N THR A 270 -22.49 -14.61 19.92
CA THR A 270 -23.06 -15.27 21.11
C THR A 270 -24.50 -15.68 20.83
N PHE A 271 -24.82 -16.96 21.00
CA PHE A 271 -26.15 -17.52 20.83
C PHE A 271 -26.74 -17.95 22.18
N GLY A 272 -28.06 -17.86 22.34
CA GLY A 272 -28.75 -18.36 23.53
C GLY A 272 -28.63 -17.46 24.77
N ILE A 273 -28.46 -16.14 24.61
CA ILE A 273 -28.34 -15.23 25.77
C ILE A 273 -29.59 -15.20 26.66
N PHE A 274 -30.76 -15.57 26.12
CA PHE A 274 -32.02 -15.57 26.86
C PHE A 274 -32.37 -16.98 27.32
N ARG A 275 -32.31 -17.22 28.64
CA ARG A 275 -32.61 -18.52 29.27
C ARG A 275 -34.07 -18.72 29.69
N GLY A 276 -34.99 -17.79 29.34
CA GLY A 276 -36.43 -17.78 29.63
C GLY A 276 -36.92 -18.65 30.81
N ASP A 277 -37.27 -18.00 31.93
CA ASP A 277 -37.75 -18.57 33.21
C ASP A 277 -37.33 -20.03 33.49
N ASP A 278 -36.31 -20.19 34.35
CA ASP A 278 -36.03 -21.45 35.04
C ASP A 278 -37.37 -22.05 35.52
N ARG A 279 -37.79 -23.14 34.86
CA ARG A 279 -39.05 -23.87 35.04
C ARG A 279 -39.82 -23.49 36.32
N PHE A 280 -40.92 -22.75 36.21
CA PHE A 280 -41.92 -22.74 37.26
C PHE A 280 -42.52 -24.15 37.36
N LEU A 281 -42.03 -24.93 38.33
CA LEU A 281 -42.66 -26.17 38.78
C LEU A 281 -44.00 -25.79 39.45
N TYR A 282 -45.09 -25.78 38.68
CA TYR A 282 -46.43 -25.81 39.26
C TYR A 282 -46.68 -27.20 39.86
N TRP A 283 -46.32 -27.37 41.14
CA TRP A 283 -46.87 -28.44 41.94
C TRP A 283 -48.35 -28.13 42.16
N ARG A 284 -49.22 -28.84 41.44
CA ARG A 284 -50.64 -28.92 41.80
C ARG A 284 -50.76 -30.09 42.77
N GLU A 285 -50.98 -29.80 44.05
CA GLU A 285 -51.47 -30.82 44.97
C GLU A 285 -52.80 -31.36 44.42
N ALA A 286 -52.85 -32.67 44.20
CA ALA A 286 -54.08 -33.40 43.89
C ALA A 286 -54.84 -33.64 45.22
N PRO A 287 -56.18 -33.72 45.17
CA PRO A 287 -57.10 -33.39 46.26
C PRO A 287 -57.03 -34.30 47.49
#